data_AF-A0A316UDZ3-F1
#
_entry.id   AF-A0A316UDZ3-F1
#
_cell.length_a   1.000
_cell.length_b   1.000
_cell.length_c   1.000
_cell.angle_alpha   90.00
_cell.angle_beta   90.00
_cell.angle_gamma   90.00
#
_symmetry.space_group_name_H-M   'P 1'
#
loop_
_entity.id
_entity.type
_entity.pdbx_description
1 polymer ?
#
loop_
_entity_poly.entity_id
_entity_poly.type
_entity_poly.pdbx_seq_one_letter_code
_entity_poly.pdbx_strand_id
1 'polypeptide(L)'
;MVRASLHLVSPSAMSVFHLPFHPHPTNPPLLTRHRLTRLSELLPHFTPHRRSMAEEVDAAAEAANVGFDQLPDEIVVQILIYSDNPGSFGRASKRVYDLSQSCHTRAQYFLRKHGKGLALFYAISRTKIFTEDLFRTLLNSGATLSLALAQELAIRNFKTTPTRHYSAYGDEATKWGKYADLQAVLAVLAEAHKTVSRLLVCLRNESLNIVTLS
;
A
#
# COMPACT_ATOMS: atom_id res chain seq x y z
N MET A 1 -14.15 -28.37 -36.22
CA MET A 1 -15.24 -27.42 -36.49
C MET A 1 -16.34 -27.68 -35.46
N VAL A 2 -16.21 -27.12 -34.24
CA VAL A 2 -17.22 -27.20 -33.17
C VAL A 2 -17.23 -25.83 -32.49
N ARG A 3 -18.39 -25.17 -32.57
CA ARG A 3 -18.65 -23.78 -32.18
C ARG A 3 -19.22 -23.82 -30.76
N ALA A 4 -18.47 -23.37 -29.75
CA ALA A 4 -18.99 -23.23 -28.39
C ALA A 4 -19.39 -21.78 -28.15
N SER A 5 -20.70 -21.57 -28.01
CA SER A 5 -21.35 -20.28 -27.81
C SER A 5 -21.11 -19.74 -26.40
N LEU A 6 -20.69 -18.48 -26.35
CA LEU A 6 -20.60 -17.66 -25.14
C LEU A 6 -22.02 -17.32 -24.64
N HIS A 7 -22.34 -17.69 -23.41
CA HIS A 7 -23.44 -17.09 -22.66
C HIS A 7 -22.87 -16.04 -21.70
N LEU A 8 -23.11 -14.78 -22.07
CA LEU A 8 -22.96 -13.60 -21.22
C LEU A 8 -24.04 -13.63 -20.14
N VAL A 9 -23.63 -13.71 -18.87
CA VAL A 9 -24.50 -13.48 -17.72
C VAL A 9 -24.33 -12.05 -17.26
N SER A 10 -25.44 -11.31 -17.32
CA SER A 10 -25.60 -9.93 -16.86
C SER A 10 -25.54 -9.84 -15.33
N PRO A 11 -24.86 -8.83 -14.73
CA PRO A 11 -24.93 -8.58 -13.30
C PRO A 11 -26.19 -7.77 -12.96
N SER A 12 -27.16 -8.42 -12.32
CA SER A 12 -28.30 -7.74 -11.71
C SER A 12 -27.92 -7.12 -10.37
N ALA A 13 -28.47 -5.92 -10.17
CA ALA A 13 -28.41 -5.07 -9.00
C ALA A 13 -28.74 -5.77 -7.68
N MET A 14 -28.20 -5.24 -6.57
CA MET A 14 -28.70 -5.19 -5.18
C MET A 14 -27.48 -4.82 -4.30
N SER A 15 -27.49 -3.96 -3.29
CA SER A 15 -28.50 -3.21 -2.58
C SER A 15 -27.72 -2.14 -1.79
N VAL A 16 -28.11 -0.87 -1.91
CA VAL A 16 -27.57 0.22 -1.09
C VAL A 16 -28.26 0.14 0.26
N PHE A 17 -27.51 -0.26 1.30
CA PHE A 17 -28.00 -0.22 2.68
C PHE A 17 -28.11 1.23 3.14
N HIS A 18 -29.34 1.77 3.12
CA HIS A 18 -29.72 2.95 3.88
C HIS A 18 -29.85 2.57 5.35
N LEU A 19 -28.98 3.11 6.21
CA LEU A 19 -29.18 3.11 7.66
C LEU A 19 -30.06 4.30 8.06
N PRO A 20 -31.10 4.12 8.89
CA PRO A 20 -31.90 5.20 9.42
C PRO A 20 -31.18 5.95 10.55
N PHE A 21 -31.06 7.26 10.40
CA PHE A 21 -30.62 8.20 11.41
C PHE A 21 -31.72 8.34 12.48
N HIS A 22 -31.44 7.95 13.73
CA HIS A 22 -32.30 8.23 14.87
C HIS A 22 -31.76 9.44 15.66
N PRO A 23 -32.49 10.57 15.76
CA PRO A 23 -32.16 11.61 16.71
C PRO A 23 -32.73 11.25 18.09
N HIS A 24 -31.85 11.09 19.08
CA HIS A 24 -32.26 10.94 20.48
C HIS A 24 -32.09 12.29 21.20
N PRO A 25 -33.16 12.89 21.75
CA PRO A 25 -33.06 14.04 22.62
C PRO A 25 -33.08 13.57 24.09
N THR A 26 -32.06 13.90 24.86
CA THR A 26 -32.14 13.84 26.33
C THR A 26 -31.40 15.02 26.93
N ASN A 27 -32.17 16.06 27.24
CA ASN A 27 -31.77 17.13 28.16
C ASN A 27 -31.48 16.54 29.54
N PRO A 28 -30.35 16.85 30.18
CA PRO A 28 -30.20 16.65 31.61
C PRO A 28 -30.92 17.76 32.41
N PRO A 29 -31.46 17.44 33.59
CA PRO A 29 -32.26 18.36 34.40
C PRO A 29 -31.40 19.46 35.04
N LEU A 30 -32.02 20.63 35.16
CA LEU A 30 -31.56 21.80 35.90
C LEU A 30 -31.28 21.43 37.37
N LEU A 31 -30.00 21.30 37.72
CA LEU A 31 -29.56 21.30 39.12
C LEU A 31 -29.50 22.74 39.63
N THR A 32 -30.55 23.05 40.37
CA THR A 32 -30.70 24.03 41.45
C THR A 32 -29.41 24.74 41.88
N ARG A 33 -29.36 26.05 41.57
CA ARG A 33 -28.54 27.05 42.27
C ARG A 33 -28.91 27.06 43.75
N HIS A 34 -28.13 26.42 44.62
CA HIS A 34 -28.00 26.87 46.02
C HIS A 34 -26.66 26.42 46.60
N ARG A 35 -26.02 27.36 47.30
CA ARG A 35 -24.80 27.24 48.14
C ARG A 35 -23.45 27.14 47.41
N LEU A 36 -23.00 28.29 46.89
CA LEU A 36 -21.58 28.64 46.89
C LEU A 36 -21.39 29.91 47.74
N THR A 37 -21.29 29.72 49.05
CA THR A 37 -20.67 30.71 49.94
C THR A 37 -19.95 29.94 51.03
N ARG A 38 -18.64 30.19 51.19
CA ARG A 38 -17.70 29.66 52.20
C ARG A 38 -16.81 28.47 51.81
N LEU A 39 -16.04 28.61 50.73
CA LEU A 39 -14.78 27.87 50.55
C LEU A 39 -13.60 28.79 50.18
N SER A 40 -13.65 30.08 50.53
CA SER A 40 -12.57 31.04 50.28
C SER A 40 -11.69 31.32 51.49
N GLU A 41 -11.95 30.72 52.66
CA GLU A 41 -11.28 31.09 53.93
C GLU A 41 -10.32 30.04 54.48
N LEU A 42 -10.04 28.93 53.77
CA LEU A 42 -9.24 27.82 54.32
C LEU A 42 -8.10 27.32 53.40
N LEU A 43 -7.50 28.18 52.58
CA LEU A 43 -6.25 27.85 51.89
C LEU A 43 -5.22 28.98 52.04
N PRO A 44 -4.19 28.81 52.89
CA PRO A 44 -3.08 29.74 52.96
C PRO A 44 -2.16 29.51 51.74
N HIS A 45 -1.85 30.60 51.04
CA HIS A 45 -0.75 30.73 50.07
C HIS A 45 -0.65 29.69 48.95
N PHE A 46 -1.70 29.53 48.16
CA PHE A 46 -1.50 29.16 46.75
C PHE A 46 -1.28 30.45 45.97
N THR A 47 -0.04 30.92 45.85
CA THR A 47 0.27 31.93 44.84
C THR A 47 0.09 31.27 43.49
N PRO A 48 -0.92 31.61 42.67
CA PRO A 48 -0.85 31.24 41.28
C PRO A 48 0.37 31.99 40.75
N HIS A 49 1.43 31.27 40.41
CA HIS A 49 2.39 31.79 39.45
C HIS A 49 1.58 32.02 38.18
N ARG A 50 1.01 33.21 38.09
CA ARG A 50 0.33 33.76 36.93
C ARG A 50 1.45 34.02 35.91
N ARG A 51 2.00 32.94 35.35
CA ARG A 51 2.60 32.98 34.01
C ARG A 51 1.57 33.69 33.16
N SER A 52 1.98 34.78 32.54
CA SER A 52 1.06 35.63 31.79
C SER A 52 0.33 34.74 30.78
N MET A 53 -0.97 34.91 30.59
CA MET A 53 -1.71 34.11 29.61
C MET A 53 -1.11 34.22 28.20
N ALA A 54 -0.34 35.27 27.91
CA ALA A 54 0.45 35.40 26.69
C ALA A 54 1.54 34.32 26.60
N GLU A 55 2.28 34.07 27.68
CA GLU A 55 3.35 33.06 27.73
C GLU A 55 2.82 31.62 27.65
N GLU A 56 1.61 31.38 28.15
CA GLU A 56 0.93 30.07 28.05
C GLU A 56 0.34 29.81 26.66
N VAL A 57 -0.14 30.86 25.98
CA VAL A 57 -0.63 30.78 24.59
C VAL A 57 0.54 30.64 23.61
N ASP A 58 1.65 31.33 23.83
CA ASP A 58 2.86 31.20 23.01
C ASP A 58 3.53 29.82 23.20
N ALA A 59 3.62 29.31 24.43
CA ALA A 59 4.11 27.94 24.68
C ALA A 59 3.20 26.87 24.06
N ALA A 60 1.88 27.07 24.05
CA ALA A 60 0.94 26.17 23.38
C ALA A 60 1.03 26.26 21.84
N ALA A 61 1.28 27.44 21.29
CA ALA A 61 1.51 27.65 19.86
C ALA A 61 2.83 27.03 19.39
N GLU A 62 3.88 27.11 20.21
CA GLU A 62 5.17 26.47 19.95
C GLU A 62 5.06 24.93 20.02
N ALA A 63 4.28 24.41 20.99
CA ALA A 63 3.95 22.99 21.05
C ALA A 63 3.05 22.49 19.90
N ALA A 64 2.27 23.39 19.28
CA ALA A 64 1.44 23.07 18.11
C ALA A 64 2.24 23.08 16.80
N ASN A 65 3.43 23.69 16.78
CA ASN A 65 4.30 23.74 15.60
C ASN A 65 5.21 22.51 15.53
N VAL A 66 4.60 21.32 15.61
CA VAL A 66 5.31 20.05 15.43
C VAL A 66 5.68 19.92 13.95
N GLY A 67 6.91 20.32 13.64
CA GLY A 67 7.46 20.19 12.29
C GLY A 67 7.53 18.72 11.85
N PHE A 68 7.55 18.49 10.54
CA PHE A 68 7.63 17.14 9.96
C PHE A 68 8.81 16.31 10.48
N ASP A 69 9.89 16.98 10.89
CA ASP A 69 11.09 16.35 11.46
C ASP A 69 10.91 15.82 12.89
N GLN A 70 9.86 16.23 13.60
CA GLN A 70 9.55 15.77 14.96
C GLN A 70 8.58 14.57 14.97
N LEU A 71 8.01 14.22 13.82
CA LEU A 71 7.09 13.08 13.72
C LEU A 71 7.84 11.74 13.91
N PRO A 72 7.23 10.73 14.54
CA PRO A 72 7.77 9.36 14.56
C PRO A 72 7.91 8.77 13.15
N ASP A 73 8.89 7.89 12.94
CA ASP A 73 9.17 7.28 11.64
C ASP A 73 7.96 6.52 11.08
N GLU A 74 7.18 5.85 11.94
CA GLU A 74 5.99 5.10 11.57
C GLU A 74 4.93 6.00 10.92
N ILE A 75 4.76 7.21 11.46
CA ILE A 75 3.80 8.18 10.93
C ILE A 75 4.29 8.72 9.58
N VAL A 76 5.59 9.02 9.46
CA VAL A 76 6.19 9.46 8.19
C VAL A 76 6.05 8.38 7.11
N VAL A 77 6.29 7.11 7.45
CA VAL A 77 6.11 5.97 6.55
C VAL A 77 4.65 5.84 6.11
N GLN A 78 3.68 6.00 7.01
CA GLN A 78 2.27 6.00 6.64
C GLN A 78 1.96 7.14 5.66
N ILE A 79 2.45 8.35 5.90
CA ILE A 79 2.27 9.48 4.97
C ILE A 79 2.84 9.14 3.59
N LEU A 80 4.04 8.54 3.52
CA LEU A 80 4.66 8.13 2.27
C LEU A 80 3.83 7.06 1.51
N ILE A 81 3.27 6.08 2.23
CA ILE A 81 2.43 5.02 1.64
C ILE A 81 1.12 5.62 1.09
N TYR A 82 0.54 6.59 1.81
CA TYR A 82 -0.75 7.17 1.47
C TYR A 82 -0.67 8.33 0.45
N SER A 83 0.52 8.88 0.24
CA SER A 83 0.78 9.93 -0.75
C SER A 83 0.66 9.44 -2.20
N ASP A 84 0.18 10.30 -3.10
CA ASP A 84 0.15 10.01 -4.53
C ASP A 84 1.55 10.03 -5.18
N ASN A 85 2.43 10.88 -4.66
CA ASN A 85 3.78 11.04 -5.17
C ASN A 85 4.79 11.12 -4.01
N PRO A 86 5.22 9.98 -3.44
CA PRO A 86 6.19 9.97 -2.34
C PRO A 86 7.57 10.50 -2.76
N GLY A 87 7.86 10.62 -4.06
CA GLY A 87 9.16 11.07 -4.56
C GLY A 87 9.47 12.55 -4.29
N SER A 88 8.44 13.40 -4.12
CA SER A 88 8.64 14.81 -3.76
C SER A 88 9.13 14.96 -2.33
N PHE A 89 8.62 14.14 -1.40
CA PHE A 89 9.00 14.16 0.01
C PHE A 89 10.48 13.82 0.24
N GLY A 90 11.02 12.89 -0.53
CA GLY A 90 12.45 12.54 -0.49
C GLY A 90 13.39 13.68 -0.90
N ARG A 91 12.88 14.76 -1.53
CA ARG A 91 13.70 15.94 -1.85
C ARG A 91 13.70 16.98 -0.72
N ALA A 92 12.75 16.90 0.21
CA ALA A 92 12.60 17.88 1.27
C ALA A 92 13.44 17.57 2.51
N SER A 93 13.63 16.28 2.84
CA SER A 93 14.38 15.86 4.03
C SER A 93 15.14 14.55 3.77
N LYS A 94 16.39 14.48 4.25
CA LYS A 94 17.24 13.28 4.14
C LYS A 94 16.64 12.09 4.90
N ARG A 95 16.07 12.34 6.09
CA ARG A 95 15.39 11.30 6.88
C ARG A 95 14.24 10.67 6.08
N VAL A 96 13.43 11.51 5.45
CA VAL A 96 12.29 11.06 4.66
C VAL A 96 12.74 10.34 3.39
N TYR A 97 13.83 10.80 2.77
CA TYR A 97 14.48 10.09 1.68
C TYR A 97 14.85 8.67 2.11
N ASP A 98 15.58 8.50 3.21
CA ASP A 98 16.04 7.20 3.71
C ASP A 98 14.86 6.25 4.00
N LEU A 99 13.80 6.76 4.66
CA LEU A 99 12.57 5.99 4.91
C LEU A 99 11.89 5.56 3.59
N SER A 100 11.82 6.45 2.60
CA SER A 100 11.24 6.16 1.28
C SER A 100 12.04 5.14 0.46
N GLN A 101 13.33 4.94 0.78
CA GLN A 101 14.16 3.95 0.11
C GLN A 101 13.90 2.52 0.60
N SER A 102 13.33 2.36 1.79
CA SER A 102 13.11 1.03 2.38
C SER A 102 12.20 0.13 1.52
N CYS A 103 12.61 -1.14 1.35
CA CYS A 103 11.85 -2.12 0.56
C CYS A 103 10.43 -2.34 1.11
N HIS A 104 10.28 -2.33 2.44
CA HIS A 104 8.98 -2.48 3.09
C HIS A 104 8.03 -1.34 2.74
N THR A 105 8.47 -0.09 2.88
CA THR A 105 7.65 1.09 2.55
C THR A 105 7.24 1.10 1.08
N ARG A 106 8.18 0.78 0.18
CA ARG A 106 7.90 0.67 -1.26
C ARG A 106 6.90 -0.43 -1.57
N ALA A 107 7.07 -1.61 -0.98
CA ALA A 107 6.17 -2.74 -1.17
C ALA A 107 4.74 -2.37 -0.74
N GLN A 108 4.59 -1.79 0.46
CA GLN A 108 3.31 -1.33 0.97
C GLN A 108 2.69 -0.24 0.08
N TYR A 109 3.49 0.71 -0.39
CA TYR A 109 3.03 1.72 -1.34
C TYR A 109 2.48 1.09 -2.64
N PHE A 110 3.20 0.17 -3.26
CA PHE A 110 2.74 -0.49 -4.50
C PHE A 110 1.48 -1.32 -4.27
N LEU A 111 1.43 -2.07 -3.17
CA LEU A 111 0.27 -2.90 -2.81
C LEU A 111 -0.96 -2.05 -2.54
N ARG A 112 -0.80 -0.97 -1.77
CA ARG A 112 -1.91 -0.06 -1.46
C ARG A 112 -2.39 0.68 -2.71
N LYS A 113 -1.49 1.16 -3.56
CA LYS A 113 -1.84 1.97 -4.72
C LYS A 113 -2.39 1.18 -5.91
N HIS A 114 -1.87 -0.03 -6.15
CA HIS A 114 -2.20 -0.81 -7.35
C HIS A 114 -2.90 -2.14 -7.05
N GLY A 115 -2.99 -2.53 -5.77
CA GLY A 115 -3.51 -3.83 -5.37
C GLY A 115 -2.54 -4.98 -5.60
N LYS A 116 -2.85 -6.15 -5.01
CA LYS A 116 -2.02 -7.36 -5.08
C LYS A 116 -1.76 -7.87 -6.51
N GLY A 117 -2.76 -7.71 -7.38
CA GLY A 117 -2.74 -8.14 -8.79
C GLY A 117 -1.69 -7.42 -9.65
N LEU A 118 -1.61 -6.10 -9.50
CA LEU A 118 -0.83 -5.24 -10.39
C LEU A 118 0.43 -4.66 -9.73
N ALA A 119 0.60 -4.80 -8.42
CA ALA A 119 1.74 -4.25 -7.69
C ALA A 119 3.10 -4.63 -8.33
N LEU A 120 3.29 -5.89 -8.68
CA LEU A 120 4.53 -6.35 -9.32
C LEU A 120 4.74 -5.74 -10.71
N PHE A 121 3.69 -5.65 -11.53
CA PHE A 121 3.78 -5.03 -12.85
C PHE A 121 4.23 -3.56 -12.75
N TYR A 122 3.63 -2.79 -11.85
CA TYR A 122 4.00 -1.38 -11.66
C TYR A 122 5.38 -1.22 -11.01
N ALA A 123 5.80 -2.15 -10.14
CA ALA A 123 7.14 -2.16 -9.58
C ALA A 123 8.20 -2.42 -10.66
N ILE A 124 8.02 -3.47 -11.48
CA ILE A 124 8.91 -3.81 -12.61
C ILE A 124 8.98 -2.68 -13.64
N SER A 125 7.87 -1.96 -13.83
CA SER A 125 7.84 -0.79 -14.72
C SER A 125 8.76 0.34 -14.27
N ARG A 126 9.21 0.32 -13.01
CA ARG A 126 10.15 1.30 -12.44
C ARG A 126 11.49 0.63 -12.16
N THR A 127 12.23 0.34 -13.22
CA THR A 127 13.47 -0.46 -13.17
C THR A 127 14.52 0.04 -12.19
N LYS A 128 14.65 1.36 -11.99
CA LYS A 128 15.60 1.96 -11.05
C LYS A 128 15.34 1.61 -9.57
N ILE A 129 14.12 1.25 -9.22
CA ILE A 129 13.74 0.92 -7.83
C ILE A 129 13.42 -0.57 -7.66
N PHE A 130 13.29 -1.31 -8.78
CA PHE A 130 12.96 -2.73 -8.77
C PHE A 130 14.22 -3.57 -8.55
N THR A 131 14.44 -3.93 -7.29
CA THR A 131 15.53 -4.82 -6.85
C THR A 131 14.98 -6.19 -6.46
N GLU A 132 15.87 -7.18 -6.36
CA GLU A 132 15.53 -8.51 -5.84
C GLU A 132 14.84 -8.43 -4.47
N ASP A 133 15.36 -7.60 -3.54
CA ASP A 133 14.80 -7.44 -2.21
C ASP A 133 13.38 -6.87 -2.24
N LEU A 134 13.13 -5.89 -3.10
CA LEU A 134 11.79 -5.33 -3.27
C LEU A 134 10.83 -6.38 -3.85
N PHE A 135 11.30 -7.16 -4.84
CA PHE A 135 10.52 -8.26 -5.41
C PHE A 135 10.13 -9.30 -4.35
N ARG A 136 11.10 -9.77 -3.55
CA ARG A 136 10.84 -10.73 -2.46
C ARG A 136 9.90 -10.15 -1.41
N THR A 137 10.08 -8.89 -1.04
CA THR A 137 9.20 -8.20 -0.08
C THR A 137 7.77 -8.10 -0.59
N LEU A 138 7.58 -7.77 -1.88
CA LEU A 138 6.26 -7.72 -2.53
C LEU A 138 5.56 -9.08 -2.50
N LEU A 139 6.26 -10.15 -2.87
CA LEU A 139 5.71 -11.51 -2.83
C LEU A 139 5.32 -11.93 -1.42
N ASN A 140 6.20 -11.72 -0.44
CA ASN A 140 5.94 -12.05 0.97
C ASN A 140 4.75 -11.24 1.53
N SER A 141 4.54 -10.03 1.00
CA SER A 141 3.41 -9.16 1.35
C SER A 141 2.12 -9.48 0.57
N GLY A 142 2.13 -10.54 -0.25
CA GLY A 142 0.97 -11.06 -0.95
C GLY A 142 0.73 -10.50 -2.36
N ALA A 143 1.73 -9.89 -2.99
CA ALA A 143 1.66 -9.57 -4.41
C ALA A 143 1.60 -10.86 -5.25
N THR A 144 0.80 -10.86 -6.31
CA THR A 144 0.64 -12.04 -7.17
C THR A 144 1.57 -11.95 -8.37
N LEU A 145 2.41 -12.96 -8.56
CA LEU A 145 3.22 -13.10 -9.77
C LEU A 145 2.42 -13.85 -10.85
N SER A 146 2.03 -13.14 -11.90
CA SER A 146 1.46 -13.75 -13.10
C SER A 146 2.55 -14.43 -13.92
N LEU A 147 2.29 -15.66 -14.39
CA LEU A 147 3.21 -16.37 -15.29
C LEU A 147 3.42 -15.60 -16.60
N ALA A 148 2.37 -14.96 -17.13
CA ALA A 148 2.47 -14.14 -18.34
C ALA A 148 3.42 -12.96 -18.13
N LEU A 149 3.40 -12.34 -16.95
CA LEU A 149 4.31 -11.25 -16.61
C LEU A 149 5.78 -11.72 -16.58
N ALA A 150 6.04 -12.88 -15.99
CA ALA A 150 7.39 -13.47 -15.95
C ALA A 150 7.89 -13.85 -17.34
N GLN A 151 7.03 -14.44 -18.18
CA GLN A 151 7.35 -14.78 -19.57
C GLN A 151 7.70 -13.53 -20.38
N GLU A 152 6.88 -12.48 -20.29
CA GLU A 152 7.15 -11.21 -20.95
C GLU A 152 8.46 -10.58 -20.48
N LEU A 153 8.73 -10.61 -19.17
CA LEU A 153 10.00 -10.12 -18.63
C LEU A 153 11.20 -10.90 -19.16
N ALA A 154 11.09 -12.23 -19.27
CA ALA A 154 12.13 -13.08 -19.85
C ALA A 154 12.38 -12.74 -21.32
N ILE A 155 11.30 -12.64 -22.10
CA ILE A 155 11.34 -12.31 -23.53
C ILE A 155 12.05 -10.97 -23.74
N ARG A 156 11.71 -9.97 -22.94
CA ARG A 156 12.25 -8.60 -23.05
C ARG A 156 13.72 -8.48 -22.64
N ASN A 157 14.20 -9.31 -21.72
CA ASN A 157 15.58 -9.21 -21.21
C ASN A 157 16.55 -10.19 -21.86
N PHE A 158 16.09 -11.32 -22.39
CA PHE A 158 16.97 -12.39 -22.91
C PHE A 158 16.83 -12.68 -24.40
N LYS A 159 15.77 -12.22 -25.09
CA LYS A 159 15.72 -12.39 -26.56
C LYS A 159 16.62 -11.37 -27.24
N THR A 160 17.61 -11.88 -27.98
CA THR A 160 18.50 -11.10 -28.86
C THR A 160 17.81 -10.60 -30.12
N THR A 161 16.68 -11.21 -30.51
CA THR A 161 15.91 -10.82 -31.70
C THR A 161 14.66 -10.04 -31.30
N PRO A 162 14.41 -8.84 -31.87
CA PRO A 162 13.19 -8.09 -31.62
C PRO A 162 11.99 -8.94 -32.06
N THR A 163 11.09 -9.22 -31.11
CA THR A 163 9.94 -10.07 -31.37
C THR A 163 8.96 -9.29 -32.24
N ARG A 164 8.90 -9.60 -33.54
CA ARG A 164 8.03 -8.91 -34.53
C ARG A 164 6.55 -8.83 -34.12
N HIS A 165 6.07 -9.74 -33.28
CA HIS A 165 4.67 -9.78 -32.85
C HIS A 165 4.23 -8.60 -31.96
N TYR A 166 5.15 -7.81 -31.42
CA TYR A 166 4.83 -6.62 -30.64
C TYR A 166 4.86 -5.30 -31.43
N SER A 167 5.25 -5.32 -32.72
CA SER A 167 5.29 -4.08 -33.53
C SER A 167 3.89 -3.49 -33.82
N ALA A 168 2.82 -4.28 -33.63
CA ALA A 168 1.45 -3.84 -33.81
C ALA A 168 0.97 -2.86 -32.71
N TYR A 169 1.65 -2.81 -31.56
CA TYR A 169 1.30 -1.92 -30.44
C TYR A 169 2.23 -0.70 -30.29
N GLY A 170 3.09 -0.44 -31.27
CA GLY A 170 4.04 0.68 -31.24
C GLY A 170 5.26 0.37 -30.39
N ASP A 171 6.44 0.42 -31.02
CA ASP A 171 7.75 0.13 -30.43
C ASP A 171 8.12 1.06 -29.26
N GLU A 172 7.41 2.19 -29.13
CA GLU A 172 7.58 3.16 -28.04
C GLU A 172 6.76 2.84 -26.77
N ALA A 173 5.70 2.02 -26.87
CA ALA A 173 4.60 2.06 -25.90
C ALA A 173 4.90 1.40 -24.55
N THR A 174 5.96 0.59 -24.40
CA THR A 174 6.25 -0.05 -23.11
C THR A 174 7.73 -0.22 -22.80
N LYS A 175 8.37 0.85 -22.28
CA LYS A 175 9.72 0.81 -21.69
C LYS A 175 9.82 -0.03 -20.40
N TRP A 176 8.73 -0.66 -19.95
CA TRP A 176 8.72 -1.43 -18.71
C TRP A 176 9.56 -2.71 -18.83
N GLY A 177 10.22 -3.07 -17.73
CA GLY A 177 11.04 -4.28 -17.62
C GLY A 177 12.35 -4.25 -18.43
N LYS A 178 12.57 -3.26 -19.31
CA LYS A 178 13.86 -3.05 -19.99
C LYS A 178 14.84 -2.40 -19.01
N TYR A 179 16.06 -2.93 -18.93
CA TYR A 179 17.10 -2.48 -17.98
C TYR A 179 16.73 -2.67 -16.51
N ALA A 180 15.84 -3.63 -16.22
CA ALA A 180 15.65 -4.06 -14.83
C ALA A 180 16.95 -4.70 -14.33
N ASP A 181 17.18 -4.59 -13.02
CA ASP A 181 18.34 -5.24 -12.40
C ASP A 181 18.35 -6.74 -12.70
N LEU A 182 19.49 -7.28 -13.12
CA LEU A 182 19.61 -8.66 -13.57
C LEU A 182 19.25 -9.64 -12.45
N GLN A 183 19.65 -9.34 -11.21
CA GLN A 183 19.30 -10.20 -10.05
C GLN A 183 17.80 -10.18 -9.79
N ALA A 184 17.17 -9.01 -9.86
CA ALA A 184 15.71 -8.90 -9.76
C ALA A 184 14.99 -9.70 -10.85
N VAL A 185 15.47 -9.65 -12.11
CA VAL A 185 14.89 -10.43 -13.21
C VAL A 185 15.05 -11.93 -12.98
N LEU A 186 16.25 -12.39 -12.60
CA LEU A 186 16.49 -13.80 -12.31
C LEU A 186 15.64 -14.30 -11.14
N ALA A 187 15.45 -13.50 -10.10
CA ALA A 187 14.58 -13.83 -8.97
C ALA A 187 13.11 -14.01 -9.42
N VAL A 188 12.61 -13.14 -10.30
CA VAL A 188 11.26 -13.28 -10.89
C VAL A 188 11.13 -14.60 -11.64
N LEU A 189 12.11 -14.93 -12.49
CA LEU A 189 12.07 -16.16 -13.28
C LEU A 189 12.20 -17.42 -12.42
N ALA A 190 13.04 -17.38 -11.37
CA ALA A 190 13.17 -18.48 -10.43
C ALA A 190 11.85 -18.77 -9.69
N GLU A 191 11.15 -17.74 -9.22
CA GLU A 191 9.86 -17.95 -8.54
C GLU A 191 8.75 -18.37 -9.51
N ALA A 192 8.76 -17.85 -10.75
CA ALA A 192 7.85 -18.30 -11.78
C ALA A 192 8.06 -19.79 -12.11
N HIS A 193 9.30 -20.22 -12.28
CA HIS A 193 9.65 -21.63 -12.50
C HIS A 193 9.14 -22.51 -11.35
N LYS A 194 9.43 -22.12 -10.10
CA LYS A 194 8.96 -22.82 -8.90
C LYS A 194 7.44 -22.95 -8.85
N THR A 195 6.72 -21.91 -9.25
CA THR A 195 5.25 -21.91 -9.31
C THR A 195 4.73 -22.91 -10.33
N VAL A 196 5.32 -22.93 -11.54
CA VAL A 196 4.96 -23.89 -12.59
C VAL A 196 5.28 -25.32 -12.15
N SER A 197 6.46 -25.56 -11.56
CA SER A 197 6.83 -26.90 -11.09
C SER A 197 5.85 -27.44 -10.05
N ARG A 198 5.40 -26.60 -9.10
CA ARG A 198 4.37 -26.98 -8.11
C ARG A 198 3.06 -27.35 -8.79
N LEU A 199 2.58 -26.54 -9.74
CA LEU A 199 1.34 -26.81 -10.46
C LEU A 199 1.41 -28.12 -11.25
N LEU A 200 2.53 -28.40 -11.91
CA LEU A 200 2.73 -29.65 -12.65
C LEU A 200 2.69 -30.88 -11.73
N VAL A 201 3.27 -30.78 -10.52
CA VAL A 201 3.20 -31.87 -9.53
C VAL A 201 1.76 -32.07 -9.04
N CYS A 202 1.03 -30.98 -8.75
CA CYS A 202 -0.38 -31.06 -8.35
C CYS A 202 -1.24 -31.74 -9.43
N LEU A 203 -1.12 -31.28 -10.69
CA LEU A 203 -1.89 -31.84 -11.81
C LEU A 203 -1.55 -33.32 -12.05
N ARG A 204 -0.28 -33.71 -11.92
CA ARG A 204 0.12 -35.12 -12.02
C ARG A 204 -0.51 -35.97 -10.93
N ASN A 205 -0.54 -35.50 -9.69
CA ASN A 205 -1.12 -36.25 -8.59
C ASN A 205 -2.65 -36.36 -8.69
N GLU A 206 -3.32 -35.31 -9.16
CA GLU A 206 -4.77 -35.34 -9.44
C GLU A 206 -5.10 -36.37 -10.53
N SER A 207 -4.30 -36.41 -11.60
CA SER A 207 -4.50 -37.39 -12.68
C SER A 207 -4.34 -38.85 -12.22
N LEU A 208 -3.47 -39.11 -11.25
CA LEU A 208 -3.29 -40.45 -10.66
C LEU A 208 -4.46 -40.85 -9.76
N ASN A 209 -5.04 -39.91 -9.01
CA ASN A 209 -6.19 -40.19 -8.15
C ASN A 209 -7.47 -40.47 -8.93
N ILE A 210 -7.63 -39.93 -10.14
CA ILE A 210 -8.79 -40.21 -11.00
C ILE A 210 -8.72 -41.64 -11.54
N VAL A 211 -7.52 -42.14 -11.85
CA VAL A 211 -7.31 -43.48 -12.42
C VAL A 211 -7.41 -44.60 -11.37
N THR A 212 -7.16 -44.31 -10.08
CA THR A 212 -7.26 -45.31 -8.99
C THR A 212 -8.66 -45.46 -8.40
N LEU A 213 -9.60 -44.58 -8.75
CA LEU A 213 -10.99 -44.60 -8.28
C LEU A 213 -11.98 -45.18 -9.31
N SER A 214 -11.49 -45.73 -10.41
CA SER A 214 -12.25 -46.41 -11.48
C SER A 214 -11.90 -47.89 -11.56
#